data_AF-A0A2V4XHA5-F1
#
_entry.id   AF-A0A2V4XHA5-F1
#
_cell.length_a   1.000
_cell.length_b   1.000
_cell.length_c   1.000
_cell.angle_alpha   90.00
_cell.angle_beta   90.00
_cell.angle_gamma   90.00
#
_symmetry.space_group_name_H-M   'P 1'
#
loop_
_entity.id
_entity.type
_entity.pdbx_description
1 polymer ?
#
loop_
_entity_poly.entity_id
_entity_poly.type
_entity_poly.pdbx_seq_one_letter_code
_entity_poly.pdbx_strand_id
1 'polypeptide(L)'
;MSTITLLFILSFTMISYSQTKLLSSIEQYQNGNNWENSNGFNYEYDSNDNLIIETNFYWNNSDWEPQYRDVYTYGGTNKILTETSQNYNDISQ
;
A
#
# COMPACT_ATOMS: atom_id res chain seq x y z
N MET A 1 9.15 14.82 -38.04
CA MET A 1 8.66 13.78 -37.10
C MET A 1 7.14 13.76 -37.20
N SER A 2 6.52 12.59 -37.39
CA SER A 2 5.05 12.52 -37.44
C SER A 2 4.48 12.67 -36.03
N THR A 3 3.31 13.30 -35.90
CA THR A 3 2.57 13.43 -34.64
C THR A 3 2.26 12.07 -34.02
N ILE A 4 2.04 11.05 -34.86
CA ILE A 4 1.84 9.65 -34.45
C ILE A 4 3.11 9.10 -33.77
N THR A 5 4.30 9.37 -34.34
CA THR A 5 5.58 8.95 -33.74
C THR A 5 5.80 9.60 -32.36
N LEU A 6 5.40 10.86 -32.19
CA LEU A 6 5.52 11.56 -30.91
C LEU A 6 4.58 10.99 -29.84
N LEU A 7 3.34 10.66 -30.21
CA LEU A 7 2.36 10.04 -29.31
C LEU A 7 2.81 8.66 -28.83
N PHE A 8 3.37 7.83 -29.73
CA PHE A 8 3.93 6.53 -29.35
C PHE A 8 5.09 6.67 -28.35
N ILE A 9 6.01 7.62 -28.56
CA ILE A 9 7.13 7.86 -27.64
C ILE A 9 6.62 8.31 -26.26
N LEU A 10 5.66 9.25 -26.19
CA LEU A 10 5.08 9.68 -24.91
C LEU A 10 4.39 8.54 -24.16
N SER A 11 3.61 7.70 -24.86
CA SER A 11 2.96 6.54 -24.23
C SER A 11 3.98 5.52 -23.68
N PHE A 12 5.06 5.27 -24.41
CA PHE A 12 6.11 4.34 -24.00
C PHE A 12 6.88 4.84 -22.77
N THR A 13 7.14 6.14 -22.66
CA THR A 13 7.78 6.76 -21.48
C THR A 13 6.87 6.78 -20.25
N MET A 14 5.54 6.80 -20.41
CA MET A 14 4.59 6.73 -19.29
C MET A 14 4.44 5.29 -18.76
N ILE A 15 4.49 4.29 -19.64
CA ILE A 15 4.42 2.86 -19.27
C ILE A 15 5.69 2.41 -18.52
N SER A 16 6.82 3.10 -18.72
CA SER A 16 8.11 2.78 -18.08
C SER A 16 8.33 3.46 -16.73
N TYR A 17 7.34 4.17 -16.18
CA TYR A 17 7.31 4.45 -14.75
C TYR A 17 7.01 3.14 -14.02
N SER A 18 8.05 2.35 -13.73
CA SER A 18 7.89 1.25 -12.78
C SER A 18 7.45 1.84 -11.46
N GLN A 19 6.38 1.30 -10.88
CA GLN A 19 5.97 1.67 -9.54
C GLN A 19 7.03 1.14 -8.57
N THR A 20 7.87 2.02 -8.04
CA THR A 20 8.93 1.66 -7.07
C THR A 20 8.39 1.42 -5.66
N LYS A 21 7.15 1.84 -5.40
CA LYS A 21 6.49 1.77 -4.08
C LYS A 21 5.14 1.09 -4.18
N LEU A 22 4.94 0.05 -3.39
CA LEU A 22 3.63 -0.56 -3.23
C LEU A 22 2.73 0.42 -2.47
N LEU A 23 1.59 0.81 -3.03
CA LEU A 23 0.65 1.73 -2.35
C LEU A 23 -0.47 0.98 -1.64
N SER A 24 -0.82 -0.20 -2.15
CA SER A 24 -1.82 -1.06 -1.56
C SER A 24 -1.62 -2.51 -1.99
N SER A 25 -2.06 -3.45 -1.16
CA SER A 25 -2.13 -4.88 -1.51
C SER A 25 -3.42 -5.51 -1.01
N ILE A 26 -3.86 -6.56 -1.68
CA ILE A 26 -4.98 -7.41 -1.26
C ILE A 26 -4.46 -8.84 -1.20
N GLU A 27 -4.65 -9.47 -0.06
CA GLU A 27 -4.42 -10.90 0.14
C GLU A 27 -5.73 -11.65 -0.09
N GLN A 28 -5.62 -12.78 -0.79
CA GLN A 28 -6.74 -13.66 -1.07
C GLN A 28 -6.35 -15.10 -0.80
N TYR A 29 -7.35 -15.91 -0.44
CA TYR A 29 -7.21 -17.35 -0.33
C TYR A 29 -8.22 -18.04 -1.25
N GLN A 30 -7.89 -19.28 -1.64
CA GLN A 30 -8.77 -20.09 -2.43
C GLN A 30 -9.79 -20.80 -1.52
N ASN A 31 -11.07 -20.59 -1.78
CA ASN A 31 -12.18 -21.30 -1.15
C ASN A 31 -12.96 -22.09 -2.21
N GLY A 32 -12.66 -23.38 -2.33
CA GLY A 32 -13.18 -24.22 -3.40
C GLY A 32 -12.75 -23.71 -4.78
N ASN A 33 -13.73 -23.28 -5.59
CA ASN A 33 -13.50 -22.75 -6.94
C ASN A 33 -13.41 -21.22 -7.00
N ASN A 34 -13.54 -20.53 -5.86
CA ASN A 34 -13.55 -19.08 -5.78
C ASN A 34 -12.31 -18.56 -5.05
N TRP A 35 -11.93 -17.33 -5.35
CA TRP A 35 -10.96 -16.56 -4.56
C TRP A 35 -11.73 -15.64 -3.62
N GLU A 36 -11.38 -15.67 -2.34
CA GLU A 36 -11.97 -14.84 -1.30
C GLU A 36 -10.90 -13.92 -0.72
N ASN A 37 -11.25 -12.66 -0.45
CA ASN A 37 -10.35 -11.71 0.19
C ASN A 37 -10.12 -12.11 1.65
N SER A 38 -8.89 -11.95 2.16
CA SER A 38 -8.59 -12.03 3.59
C SER A 38 -8.25 -10.66 4.17
N ASN A 39 -7.14 -10.06 3.71
CA ASN A 39 -6.59 -8.83 4.25
C ASN A 39 -6.30 -7.83 3.14
N GLY A 40 -6.32 -6.56 3.50
CA GLY A 40 -5.88 -5.46 2.67
C GLY A 40 -4.84 -4.65 3.42
N PHE A 41 -3.92 -4.05 2.68
CA PHE A 41 -2.92 -3.15 3.26
C PHE A 41 -2.84 -1.88 2.43
N ASN A 42 -2.65 -0.75 3.10
CA ASN A 42 -2.28 0.52 2.49
C ASN A 42 -0.95 1.00 3.06
N TYR A 43 -0.14 1.62 2.21
CA TYR A 43 1.21 2.07 2.54
C TYR A 43 1.38 3.56 2.21
N GLU A 44 1.93 4.32 3.16
CA GLU A 44 2.26 5.73 2.98
C GLU A 44 3.75 5.96 3.17
N TYR A 45 4.33 6.87 2.38
CA TYR A 45 5.77 7.11 2.35
C TYR A 45 6.09 8.60 2.53
N ASP A 46 7.23 8.90 3.14
CA ASP A 46 7.76 10.26 3.21
C ASP A 46 8.40 10.70 1.87
N SER A 47 8.89 11.95 1.84
CA SER A 47 9.59 12.53 0.68
C SER A 47 10.95 11.90 0.38
N ASN A 48 11.48 11.09 1.31
CA ASN A 48 12.75 10.36 1.18
C ASN A 48 12.51 8.88 0.81
N ASP A 49 11.27 8.52 0.45
CA ASP A 49 10.85 7.18 0.07
C ASP A 49 10.85 6.14 1.20
N ASN A 50 10.87 6.57 2.47
CA ASN A 50 10.72 5.67 3.61
C ASN A 50 9.24 5.37 3.89
N LEU A 51 8.90 4.13 4.24
CA LEU A 51 7.56 3.73 4.66
C LEU A 51 7.23 4.33 6.03
N ILE A 52 6.28 5.24 6.12
CA ILE A 52 5.93 5.91 7.38
C ILE A 52 4.64 5.38 8.01
N ILE A 53 3.73 4.79 7.22
CA ILE A 53 2.48 4.21 7.71
C ILE A 53 2.17 2.94 6.95
N GLU A 54 1.85 1.87 7.68
CA GLU A 54 1.14 0.70 7.18
C GLU A 54 -0.23 0.63 7.86
N THR A 55 -1.31 0.50 7.08
CA THR A 55 -2.66 0.27 7.63
C THR A 55 -3.18 -1.06 7.14
N ASN A 56 -3.52 -1.96 8.07
CA ASN A 56 -4.12 -3.25 7.77
C ASN A 56 -5.64 -3.19 7.88
N PHE A 57 -6.29 -3.91 6.97
CA PHE A 57 -7.73 -4.09 6.89
C PHE A 57 -8.07 -5.57 6.83
N TYR A 58 -9.12 -5.96 7.54
CA TYR A 58 -9.73 -7.28 7.45
C TYR A 58 -10.96 -7.22 6.54
N TRP A 59 -11.16 -8.24 5.72
CA TRP A 59 -12.37 -8.37 4.90
C TRP A 59 -13.48 -9.10 5.67
N ASN A 60 -14.56 -8.40 6.02
CA ASN A 60 -15.67 -8.97 6.80
C ASN A 60 -16.76 -9.66 5.95
N ASN A 61 -16.45 -10.03 4.70
CA ASN A 61 -17.35 -10.51 3.64
C ASN A 61 -18.19 -9.45 2.91
N SER A 62 -18.25 -8.20 3.39
CA SER A 62 -18.95 -7.11 2.71
C SER A 62 -18.11 -5.83 2.57
N ASP A 63 -17.26 -5.56 3.55
CA ASP A 63 -16.51 -4.32 3.70
C ASP A 63 -15.09 -4.59 4.27
N TRP A 64 -14.21 -3.63 4.03
CA TRP A 64 -12.86 -3.60 4.62
C TRP A 64 -12.90 -2.89 5.97
N GLU A 65 -12.62 -3.61 7.05
CA GLU A 65 -12.58 -3.08 8.40
C GLU A 65 -11.12 -2.84 8.83
N PRO A 66 -10.74 -1.62 9.23
CA PRO A 66 -9.39 -1.35 9.69
C PRO A 66 -9.11 -2.12 10.98
N GLN A 67 -7.99 -2.84 11.05
CA GLN A 67 -7.60 -3.63 12.23
C GLN A 67 -6.56 -2.90 13.07
N TYR A 68 -5.46 -2.52 12.43
CA TYR A 68 -4.39 -1.76 13.07
C TYR A 68 -3.70 -0.81 12.08
N ARG A 69 -2.97 0.14 12.66
CA ARG A 69 -2.09 1.07 11.96
C ARG A 69 -0.73 1.07 12.64
N ASP A 70 0.31 0.79 11.88
CA ASP A 70 1.70 0.94 12.32
C ASP A 70 2.27 2.24 11.76
N VAL A 71 2.91 3.02 12.64
CA VAL A 71 3.57 4.28 12.30
C VAL A 71 5.07 4.15 12.56
N TYR A 72 5.85 4.42 11.52
CA TYR A 72 7.31 4.34 11.55
C TYR A 72 7.92 5.72 11.60
N THR A 73 8.91 5.91 12.48
CA THR A 73 9.77 7.11 12.47
C THR A 73 11.20 6.73 12.15
N TYR A 74 11.93 7.64 11.51
CA TYR A 74 13.29 7.39 11.05
C TYR A 74 14.27 8.36 11.70
N GLY A 75 15.41 7.84 12.14
CA GLY A 75 16.55 8.67 12.55
C GLY A 75 17.33 9.19 11.34
N GLY A 76 18.36 10.02 11.57
CA GLY A 76 19.17 10.64 10.50
C GLY A 76 19.97 9.69 9.59
N THR A 77 19.76 8.37 9.67
CA THR A 77 20.39 7.35 8.81
C THR A 77 19.38 6.52 8.01
N ASN A 78 18.11 6.98 7.91
CA ASN A 78 16.99 6.24 7.30
C ASN A 78 16.80 4.83 7.92
N LYS A 79 17.20 4.68 9.18
CA LYS A 79 16.88 3.50 9.98
C LYS A 79 15.64 3.80 10.81
N ILE A 80 14.75 2.81 10.91
CA ILE A 80 13.58 2.86 11.79
C ILE A 80 14.10 3.10 13.21
N LEU A 81 13.62 4.19 13.80
CA LEU A 81 13.92 4.60 15.16
C LEU A 81 12.85 4.09 16.12
N THR A 82 11.58 4.22 15.72
CA THR A 82 10.43 3.71 16.47
C THR A 82 9.38 3.15 15.54
N GLU A 83 8.66 2.15 16.03
CA GLU A 83 7.40 1.66 15.49
C GLU A 83 6.33 1.83 16.57
N THR A 84 5.17 2.35 16.20
CA THR A 84 4.01 2.47 17.10
C THR A 84 2.81 1.83 16.43
N SER A 85 2.28 0.79 17.06
CA SER A 85 1.08 0.10 16.60
C SER A 85 -0.16 0.62 17.33
N GLN A 86 -1.21 0.91 16.57
CA GLN A 86 -2.51 1.38 17.06
C GLN A 86 -3.58 0.43 16.57
N ASN A 87 -4.24 -0.30 17.47
CA ASN A 87 -5.38 -1.14 17.10
C ASN A 87 -6.65 -0.30 17.05
N TYR A 88 -7.45 -0.44 15.99
CA TYR A 88 -8.74 0.23 15.89
C TYR A 88 -9.80 -0.38 16.83
N ASN A 89 -9.61 -1.63 17.25
CA ASN A 89 -10.48 -2.28 18.24
C ASN A 89 -10.33 -1.72 19.66
N ASP A 90 -9.18 -1.09 19.98
CA ASP A 90 -8.91 -0.51 21.31
C ASP A 90 -9.58 0.87 21.53
N ILE A 91 -10.18 1.45 20.50
CA ILE A 91 -10.83 2.78 20.54
C ILE A 91 -12.30 2.68 21.02
N SER A 92 -12.71 1.54 21.58
CA SER A 92 -14.09 1.23 21.97
C SER A 92 -14.31 1.06 23.49
N GLN A 93 -13.48 1.67 24.35
CA GLN A 93 -13.70 1.75 25.81
C GLN A 93 -14.02 3.17 26.30
#